data_AF-A0A849TEG7-F1
#
_entry.id   AF-A0A849TEG7-F1
#
_cell.length_a   1.000
_cell.length_b   1.000
_cell.length_c   1.000
_cell.angle_alpha   90.00
_cell.angle_beta   90.00
_cell.angle_gamma   90.00
#
_symmetry.space_group_name_H-M   'P 1'
#
loop_
_entity.id
_entity.type
_entity.pdbx_description
1 polymer ?
#
loop_
_entity_poly.entity_id
_entity_poly.type
_entity_poly.pdbx_seq_one_letter_code
_entity_poly.pdbx_strand_id
1 'polypeptide(L)'
;MIKVGIVGGTGYTGVELLRLLAAHPQVKLQTITSRADAGTLVNQMFPNLRGFVDLPFTHPDEAHLEQCDLVFFATPNGIAMQQTRALLDAGVKVIDLAADFRIKDIPTWEKWYGMTHACPDLVEEAVYGLPEINRAQIKSARLVANPGCYPTAVQLGFLPLLEAGVIELGNLIADAKSGVS
;
A
#
# COMPACT_ATOMS: atom_id res chain seq x y z
N MET A 1 13.65 -1.42 16.01
CA MET A 1 12.75 -2.12 15.07
C MET A 1 11.58 -1.19 14.79
N ILE A 2 11.15 -1.14 13.53
CA ILE A 2 9.99 -0.36 13.07
C ILE A 2 8.73 -1.16 13.43
N LYS A 3 7.82 -0.57 14.19
CA LYS A 3 6.51 -1.14 14.53
C LYS A 3 5.56 -0.92 13.37
N VAL A 4 5.05 -2.00 12.79
CA VAL A 4 4.19 -1.95 11.62
C VAL A 4 2.77 -2.37 11.96
N GLY A 5 1.81 -1.52 11.59
CA GLY A 5 0.39 -1.85 11.53
C GLY A 5 -0.02 -2.22 10.10
N ILE A 6 -0.95 -3.16 9.95
CA ILE A 6 -1.53 -3.52 8.65
C ILE A 6 -3.05 -3.43 8.75
N VAL A 7 -3.66 -2.61 7.90
CA VAL A 7 -5.11 -2.51 7.76
C VAL A 7 -5.54 -3.40 6.59
N GLY A 8 -6.43 -4.38 6.85
CA GLY A 8 -6.88 -5.33 5.83
C GLY A 8 -5.95 -6.54 5.63
N GLY A 9 -5.59 -7.22 6.71
CA GLY A 9 -4.59 -8.31 6.68
C GLY A 9 -5.03 -9.62 6.01
N THR A 10 -6.31 -9.77 5.65
CA THR A 10 -6.89 -11.05 5.18
C THR A 10 -6.96 -11.21 3.67
N GLY A 11 -6.78 -10.13 2.90
CA GLY A 11 -6.69 -10.22 1.44
C GLY A 11 -5.34 -10.78 0.98
N TYR A 12 -5.24 -11.15 -0.31
CA TYR A 12 -4.00 -11.71 -0.88
C TYR A 12 -2.79 -10.78 -0.74
N THR A 13 -2.98 -9.48 -0.97
CA THR A 13 -1.94 -8.47 -0.74
C THR A 13 -1.54 -8.40 0.74
N GLY A 14 -2.52 -8.53 1.65
CA GLY A 14 -2.30 -8.52 3.09
C GLY A 14 -1.47 -9.71 3.56
N VAL A 15 -1.82 -10.94 3.16
CA VAL A 15 -1.06 -12.15 3.54
C VAL A 15 0.33 -12.17 2.93
N GLU A 16 0.50 -11.67 1.70
CA GLU A 16 1.82 -11.59 1.09
C GLU A 16 2.69 -10.54 1.79
N LEU A 17 2.12 -9.39 2.16
CA LEU A 17 2.80 -8.41 2.98
C LEU A 17 3.22 -9.00 4.34
N LEU A 18 2.33 -9.75 5.00
CA LEU A 18 2.64 -10.44 6.26
C LEU A 18 3.81 -11.42 6.08
N ARG A 19 3.80 -12.21 5.00
CA ARG A 19 4.88 -13.16 4.69
C ARG A 19 6.23 -12.45 4.52
N LEU A 20 6.25 -11.30 3.84
CA LEU A 20 7.46 -10.50 3.64
C LEU A 20 7.94 -9.86 4.95
N LEU A 21 7.04 -9.22 5.70
CA LEU A 21 7.39 -8.49 6.92
C LEU A 21 7.78 -9.41 8.08
N ALA A 22 7.19 -10.61 8.17
CA ALA A 22 7.53 -11.57 9.22
C ALA A 22 8.99 -12.04 9.16
N ALA A 23 9.62 -11.98 7.99
CA ALA A 23 11.03 -12.31 7.80
C ALA A 23 11.96 -11.08 7.85
N HIS A 24 11.42 -9.86 7.97
CA HIS A 24 12.22 -8.65 7.86
C HIS A 24 12.90 -8.30 9.20
N PRO A 25 14.25 -8.28 9.29
CA PRO A 25 14.99 -8.25 10.57
C PRO A 25 14.84 -6.95 11.36
N GLN A 26 14.36 -5.89 10.71
CA GLN A 26 14.16 -4.57 11.34
C GLN A 26 12.70 -4.22 11.57
N VAL A 27 11.75 -5.11 11.27
CA VAL A 27 10.31 -4.88 11.41
C VAL A 27 9.76 -5.73 12.54
N LYS A 28 8.83 -5.16 13.29
CA LYS A 28 7.97 -5.87 14.21
C LYS A 28 6.51 -5.62 13.82
N LEU A 29 5.76 -6.68 13.53
CA LEU A 29 4.31 -6.58 13.38
C LEU A 29 3.70 -6.22 14.73
N GLN A 30 2.96 -5.12 14.78
CA GLN A 30 2.35 -4.57 16.00
C GLN A 30 0.85 -4.87 16.05
N THR A 31 0.14 -4.66 14.95
CA THR A 31 -1.30 -4.90 14.85
C THR A 31 -1.65 -5.24 13.40
N ILE A 32 -2.62 -6.13 13.23
CA ILE A 32 -3.09 -6.59 11.91
C ILE A 32 -4.60 -6.59 11.98
N THR A 33 -5.28 -5.78 11.16
CA THR A 33 -6.71 -5.60 11.31
C THR A 33 -7.51 -6.49 10.36
N SER A 34 -8.59 -7.06 10.90
CA SER A 34 -9.72 -7.61 10.15
C SER A 34 -10.98 -7.34 10.95
N ARG A 35 -12.03 -6.84 10.30
CA ARG A 35 -13.33 -6.64 10.96
C ARG A 35 -14.06 -7.96 11.19
N ALA A 36 -14.04 -8.85 10.21
CA ALA A 36 -14.79 -10.11 10.26
C ALA A 36 -14.09 -11.18 11.12
N ASP A 37 -12.76 -11.11 11.24
CA ASP A 37 -11.94 -12.17 11.83
C ASP A 37 -11.26 -11.76 13.14
N ALA A 38 -11.69 -10.64 13.73
CA ALA A 38 -11.13 -10.14 14.99
C ALA A 38 -11.10 -11.23 16.07
N GLY A 39 -9.95 -11.37 16.74
CA GLY A 39 -9.67 -12.41 17.73
C GLY A 39 -9.13 -13.73 17.15
N THR A 40 -9.28 -13.98 15.84
CA THR A 40 -8.71 -15.17 15.19
C THR A 40 -7.21 -15.00 14.99
N LEU A 41 -6.42 -16.03 15.30
CA LEU A 41 -4.97 -16.00 15.06
C LEU A 41 -4.67 -15.98 13.56
N VAL A 42 -3.75 -15.11 13.14
CA VAL A 42 -3.32 -15.00 11.75
C VAL A 42 -2.85 -16.36 11.20
N ASN A 43 -2.08 -17.10 11.98
CA ASN A 43 -1.58 -18.42 11.58
C ASN A 43 -2.64 -19.54 11.52
N GLN A 44 -3.85 -19.33 12.07
CA GLN A 44 -4.98 -20.24 11.93
C GLN A 44 -5.64 -20.05 10.56
N MET A 45 -5.78 -18.81 10.11
CA MET A 45 -6.26 -18.48 8.77
C MET A 45 -5.21 -18.76 7.70
N PHE A 46 -3.94 -18.49 7.98
CA PHE A 46 -2.81 -18.63 7.06
C PHE A 46 -1.76 -19.59 7.63
N PRO A 47 -1.92 -20.92 7.43
CA PRO A 47 -1.02 -21.92 8.02
C PRO A 47 0.45 -21.78 7.61
N ASN A 48 0.72 -21.16 6.45
CA ASN A 48 2.07 -20.85 5.98
C ASN A 48 2.82 -19.84 6.87
N LEU A 49 2.13 -19.14 7.78
CA LEU A 49 2.71 -18.18 8.72
C LEU A 49 2.89 -18.74 10.15
N ARG A 50 2.65 -20.04 10.37
CA ARG A 50 2.81 -20.69 11.69
C ARG A 50 4.25 -20.60 12.18
N GLY A 51 4.43 -20.16 13.43
CA GLY A 51 5.75 -19.95 14.03
C GLY A 51 6.43 -18.64 13.61
N PHE A 52 5.78 -17.84 12.75
CA PHE A 52 6.26 -16.53 12.32
C PHE A 52 5.33 -15.40 12.76
N VAL A 53 4.00 -15.61 12.69
CA VAL A 53 3.00 -14.61 13.07
C VAL A 53 1.93 -15.22 13.96
N ASP A 54 2.08 -15.02 15.28
CA ASP A 54 1.15 -15.52 16.30
C ASP A 54 0.19 -14.43 16.81
N LEU A 55 0.12 -13.28 16.12
CA LEU A 55 -0.81 -12.21 16.44
C LEU A 55 -2.24 -12.61 16.03
N PRO A 56 -3.26 -12.24 16.84
CA PRO A 56 -4.64 -12.24 16.37
C PRO A 56 -4.90 -11.07 15.41
N PHE A 57 -5.92 -11.20 14.58
CA PHE A 57 -6.51 -10.04 13.95
C PHE A 57 -7.19 -9.16 15.00
N THR A 58 -7.04 -7.85 14.88
CA THR A 58 -7.67 -6.86 15.75
C THR A 58 -8.79 -6.16 15.01
N HIS A 59 -9.88 -5.84 15.71
CA HIS A 59 -10.90 -4.98 15.11
C HIS A 59 -10.29 -3.60 14.79
N PRO A 60 -10.56 -2.98 13.62
CA PRO A 60 -9.94 -1.70 13.26
C PRO A 60 -10.06 -0.60 14.31
N ASP A 61 -11.19 -0.53 15.01
CA ASP A 61 -11.46 0.50 16.04
C ASP A 61 -10.62 0.31 17.32
N GLU A 62 -10.05 -0.87 17.53
CA GLU A 62 -9.22 -1.23 18.70
C GLU A 62 -7.73 -1.35 18.34
N ALA A 63 -7.36 -1.08 17.08
CA ALA A 63 -6.04 -1.40 16.55
C ALA A 63 -4.93 -0.48 17.06
N HIS A 64 -5.26 0.68 17.64
CA HIS A 64 -4.30 1.69 18.14
C HIS A 64 -3.19 2.00 17.12
N LEU A 65 -3.58 2.29 15.87
CA LEU A 65 -2.66 2.50 14.75
C LEU A 65 -1.69 3.67 14.97
N GLU A 66 -2.07 4.64 15.80
CA GLU A 66 -1.22 5.77 16.23
C GLU A 66 0.03 5.34 17.01
N GLN A 67 0.06 4.11 17.54
CA GLN A 67 1.21 3.56 18.26
C GLN A 67 2.21 2.85 17.33
N CYS A 68 1.93 2.79 16.03
CA CYS A 68 2.82 2.25 15.02
C CYS A 68 3.75 3.33 14.47
N ASP A 69 4.93 2.93 13.99
CA ASP A 69 5.83 3.84 13.27
C ASP A 69 5.40 3.96 11.78
N LEU A 70 4.78 2.89 11.25
CA LEU A 70 4.36 2.76 9.86
C LEU A 70 3.07 1.92 9.77
N VAL A 71 2.13 2.35 8.94
CA VAL A 71 0.90 1.61 8.63
C VAL A 71 0.80 1.33 7.14
N PHE A 72 0.52 0.07 6.80
CA PHE A 72 0.13 -0.33 5.45
C PHE A 72 -1.39 -0.43 5.34
N PHE A 73 -1.94 0.10 4.26
CA PHE A 73 -3.33 -0.16 3.88
C PHE A 73 -3.37 -1.19 2.75
N ALA A 74 -3.83 -2.39 3.07
CA ALA A 74 -4.09 -3.48 2.13
C ALA A 74 -5.61 -3.64 1.89
N THR A 75 -6.29 -2.51 1.76
CA THR A 75 -7.76 -2.40 1.67
C THR A 75 -8.23 -2.04 0.26
N PRO A 76 -9.53 -2.16 -0.05
CA PRO A 76 -10.10 -1.57 -1.26
C PRO A 76 -9.89 -0.05 -1.33
N ASN A 77 -10.06 0.50 -2.54
CA ASN A 77 -9.98 1.96 -2.76
C ASN A 77 -11.01 2.70 -1.91
N GLY A 78 -10.63 3.89 -1.45
CA GLY A 78 -11.43 4.82 -0.66
C GLY A 78 -11.33 4.63 0.85
N ILE A 79 -10.64 3.58 1.32
CA ILE A 79 -10.50 3.27 2.75
C ILE A 79 -9.28 3.99 3.37
N ALA A 80 -8.14 4.00 2.68
CA ALA A 80 -6.92 4.59 3.19
C ALA A 80 -7.07 6.11 3.37
N MET A 81 -7.73 6.76 2.41
CA MET A 81 -7.97 8.21 2.43
C MET A 81 -8.78 8.71 3.64
N GLN A 82 -9.53 7.84 4.32
CA GLN A 82 -10.32 8.21 5.51
C GLN A 82 -9.47 8.30 6.79
N GLN A 83 -8.36 7.58 6.85
CA GLN A 83 -7.55 7.43 8.07
C GLN A 83 -6.18 8.08 7.94
N THR A 84 -5.69 8.26 6.71
CA THR A 84 -4.32 8.73 6.45
C THR A 84 -4.03 10.07 7.14
N ARG A 85 -4.92 11.06 7.07
CA ARG A 85 -4.72 12.36 7.74
C ARG A 85 -4.38 12.21 9.22
N ALA A 86 -5.25 11.53 9.97
CA ALA A 86 -5.08 11.37 11.41
C ALA A 86 -3.78 10.61 11.76
N LEU A 87 -3.40 9.63 10.94
CA LEU A 87 -2.15 8.88 11.12
C LEU A 87 -0.92 9.75 10.86
N LEU A 88 -0.90 10.51 9.77
CA LEU A 88 0.21 11.42 9.45
C LEU A 88 0.36 12.51 10.53
N ASP A 89 -0.76 13.05 11.02
CA ASP A 89 -0.78 14.06 12.09
C ASP A 89 -0.26 13.48 13.42
N ALA A 90 -0.46 12.18 13.67
CA ALA A 90 0.12 11.44 14.79
C ALA A 90 1.60 11.05 14.59
N GLY A 91 2.21 11.39 13.45
CA GLY A 91 3.60 11.09 13.13
C GLY A 91 3.83 9.68 12.55
N VAL A 92 2.75 8.94 12.26
CA VAL A 92 2.80 7.61 11.65
C VAL A 92 3.02 7.76 10.15
N LYS A 93 3.95 6.99 9.58
CA LYS A 93 4.07 6.91 8.12
C LYS A 93 3.00 6.00 7.52
N VAL A 94 2.59 6.28 6.28
CA VAL A 94 1.57 5.49 5.59
C VAL A 94 2.10 4.99 4.24
N ILE A 95 1.86 3.71 3.97
CA ILE A 95 1.99 3.10 2.64
C ILE A 95 0.61 2.58 2.23
N ASP A 96 0.02 3.19 1.21
CA ASP A 96 -1.24 2.74 0.62
C ASP A 96 -0.96 1.77 -0.53
N LEU A 97 -1.46 0.53 -0.43
CA LEU A 97 -1.38 -0.48 -1.49
C LEU A 97 -2.55 -0.39 -2.49
N ALA A 98 -3.58 0.40 -2.16
CA ALA A 98 -4.68 0.73 -3.05
C ALA A 98 -4.31 1.92 -3.93
N ALA A 99 -5.32 2.56 -4.53
CA ALA A 99 -5.11 3.63 -5.49
C ALA A 99 -5.36 5.04 -4.98
N ASP A 100 -5.69 5.20 -3.70
CA ASP A 100 -6.23 6.45 -3.14
C ASP A 100 -5.29 7.63 -3.45
N PHE A 101 -3.98 7.39 -3.34
CA PHE A 101 -2.98 8.45 -3.49
C PHE A 101 -2.14 8.38 -4.78
N ARG A 102 -2.52 7.52 -5.74
CA ARG A 102 -1.69 7.25 -6.93
C ARG A 102 -1.75 8.35 -8.00
N ILE A 103 -2.91 8.97 -8.18
CA ILE A 103 -3.19 9.91 -9.28
C ILE A 103 -3.27 11.31 -8.70
N LYS A 104 -2.38 12.20 -9.16
CA LYS A 104 -2.32 13.60 -8.68
C LYS A 104 -3.57 14.40 -9.06
N ASP A 105 -4.06 14.21 -10.28
CA ASP A 105 -5.26 14.88 -10.76
C ASP A 105 -6.52 14.29 -10.10
N ILE A 106 -7.07 15.03 -9.14
CA ILE A 106 -8.27 14.62 -8.38
C ILE A 106 -9.46 14.32 -9.30
N PRO A 107 -9.83 15.17 -10.28
CA PRO A 107 -10.93 14.84 -11.19
C PRO A 107 -10.74 13.54 -11.96
N THR A 108 -9.51 13.22 -12.39
CA THR A 108 -9.18 11.93 -13.02
C THR A 108 -9.33 10.79 -12.03
N TRP A 109 -8.85 10.93 -10.80
CA TRP A 109 -9.03 9.93 -9.76
C TRP A 109 -10.52 9.66 -9.52
N GLU A 110 -11.32 10.70 -9.25
CA GLU A 110 -12.75 10.57 -8.96
C GLU A 110 -13.53 9.95 -10.13
N LYS A 111 -13.16 10.28 -11.38
CA LYS A 111 -13.71 9.67 -12.58
C LYS A 111 -13.48 8.16 -12.64
N TRP A 112 -12.28 7.69 -12.32
CA TRP A 112 -11.93 6.26 -12.41
C TRP A 112 -12.39 5.45 -11.21
N TYR A 113 -12.46 6.06 -10.03
CA TYR A 113 -12.80 5.38 -8.78
C TYR A 113 -14.25 5.61 -8.32
N GLY A 114 -14.99 6.50 -8.98
CA GLY A 114 -16.44 6.66 -8.81
C GLY A 114 -16.86 7.23 -7.46
N MET A 115 -15.97 7.95 -6.78
CA MET A 115 -16.23 8.58 -5.48
C MET A 115 -15.41 9.86 -5.32
N THR A 116 -15.82 10.73 -4.41
CA THR A 116 -15.09 11.94 -4.05
C THR A 116 -13.86 11.60 -3.22
N HIS A 117 -12.72 12.20 -3.54
CA HIS A 117 -11.49 11.98 -2.77
C HIS A 117 -11.56 12.69 -1.41
N ALA A 118 -11.29 11.98 -0.31
CA ALA A 118 -11.50 12.50 1.05
C ALA A 118 -10.40 13.44 1.56
N CYS A 119 -9.19 13.34 1.04
CA CYS A 119 -8.04 14.18 1.43
C CYS A 119 -7.21 14.62 0.22
N PRO A 120 -7.78 15.44 -0.69
CA PRO A 120 -7.13 15.82 -1.94
C PRO A 120 -5.78 16.54 -1.75
N ASP A 121 -5.58 17.22 -0.63
CA ASP A 121 -4.32 17.89 -0.33
C ASP A 121 -3.19 16.91 0.03
N LEU A 122 -3.52 15.72 0.57
CA LEU A 122 -2.53 14.66 0.78
C LEU A 122 -2.10 13.97 -0.51
N VAL A 123 -2.92 14.03 -1.56
CA VAL A 123 -2.57 13.47 -2.86
C VAL A 123 -1.34 14.19 -3.42
N GLU A 124 -1.24 15.51 -3.24
CA GLU A 124 -0.05 16.28 -3.65
C GLU A 124 1.20 15.88 -2.86
N GLU A 125 1.07 15.60 -1.56
CA GLU A 125 2.18 15.14 -0.70
C GLU A 125 2.65 13.72 -1.02
N ALA A 126 1.74 12.84 -1.44
CA ALA A 126 2.04 11.43 -1.64
C ALA A 126 3.13 11.17 -2.68
N VAL A 127 4.10 10.31 -2.37
CA VAL A 127 5.13 9.89 -3.32
C VAL A 127 4.70 8.59 -3.99
N TYR A 128 4.69 8.56 -5.33
CA TYR A 128 4.43 7.33 -6.07
C TYR A 128 5.57 6.33 -5.86
N GLY A 129 5.25 5.19 -5.25
CA GLY A 129 6.19 4.23 -4.67
C GLY A 129 6.90 3.34 -5.68
N LEU A 130 7.39 3.87 -6.80
CA LEU A 130 8.24 3.16 -7.76
C LEU A 130 9.72 3.49 -7.49
N PRO A 131 10.49 2.63 -6.80
CA PRO A 131 11.83 2.99 -6.32
C PRO A 131 12.82 3.30 -7.43
N GLU A 132 12.70 2.71 -8.60
CA GLU A 132 13.58 2.95 -9.75
C GLU A 132 13.60 4.43 -10.15
N ILE A 133 12.46 5.11 -10.00
CA ILE A 133 12.27 6.51 -10.40
C ILE A 133 12.26 7.45 -9.19
N ASN A 134 11.57 7.07 -8.11
CA ASN A 134 11.29 7.98 -7.00
C ASN A 134 12.12 7.70 -5.74
N ARG A 135 13.23 6.94 -5.84
CA ARG A 135 14.08 6.55 -4.69
C ARG A 135 14.41 7.70 -3.74
N ALA A 136 14.80 8.85 -4.29
CA ALA A 136 15.19 10.00 -3.49
C ALA A 136 14.01 10.58 -2.70
N GLN A 137 12.86 10.72 -3.35
CA GLN A 137 11.63 11.24 -2.74
C GLN A 137 11.05 10.28 -1.69
N ILE A 138 11.10 8.96 -1.96
CA ILE A 138 10.61 7.92 -1.05
C ILE A 138 11.35 7.95 0.29
N LYS A 139 12.67 8.24 0.30
CA LYS A 139 13.47 8.29 1.55
C LYS A 139 12.89 9.25 2.61
N SER A 140 12.37 10.39 2.17
CA SER A 140 11.79 11.41 3.05
C SER A 140 10.27 11.36 3.12
N ALA A 141 9.61 10.50 2.33
CA ALA A 141 8.16 10.42 2.28
C ALA A 141 7.58 9.98 3.64
N ARG A 142 6.46 10.61 4.01
CA ARG A 142 5.57 10.11 5.07
C ARG A 142 4.33 9.40 4.52
N LEU A 143 3.99 9.64 3.25
CA LEU A 143 2.91 8.98 2.54
C LEU A 143 3.45 8.45 1.21
N VAL A 144 3.33 7.14 1.01
CA VAL A 144 3.70 6.47 -0.23
C VAL A 144 2.47 5.82 -0.84
N ALA A 145 2.22 6.17 -2.10
CA ALA A 145 1.20 5.51 -2.92
C ALA A 145 1.87 4.35 -3.67
N ASN A 146 1.74 3.13 -3.17
CA ASN A 146 2.37 1.97 -3.79
C ASN A 146 1.74 1.72 -5.17
N PRO A 147 2.54 1.54 -6.23
CA PRO A 147 2.05 1.36 -7.60
C PRO A 147 1.12 0.15 -7.76
N GLY A 148 0.27 0.19 -8.80
CA GLY A 148 -0.49 -0.99 -9.23
C GLY A 148 0.43 -2.00 -9.94
N CYS A 149 0.05 -3.28 -9.95
CA CYS A 149 0.85 -4.35 -10.57
C CYS A 149 1.09 -4.12 -12.08
N TYR A 150 0.04 -3.83 -12.86
CA TYR A 150 0.20 -3.50 -14.28
C TYR A 150 0.97 -2.19 -14.51
N PRO A 151 0.64 -1.05 -13.85
CA PRO A 151 1.47 0.14 -13.92
C PRO A 151 2.95 -0.13 -13.63
N THR A 152 3.27 -0.98 -12.65
CA THR A 152 4.66 -1.33 -12.34
C THR A 152 5.32 -2.06 -13.51
N ALA A 153 4.71 -3.13 -14.01
CA ALA A 153 5.25 -3.92 -15.11
C ALA A 153 5.43 -3.09 -16.39
N VAL A 154 4.42 -2.28 -16.73
CA VAL A 154 4.42 -1.46 -17.95
C VAL A 154 5.42 -0.30 -17.83
N GLN A 155 5.44 0.42 -16.71
CA GLN A 155 6.41 1.51 -16.52
C GLN A 155 7.84 0.98 -16.58
N LEU A 156 8.16 -0.08 -15.84
CA LEU A 156 9.52 -0.63 -15.84
C LEU A 156 9.95 -1.14 -17.22
N GLY A 157 9.02 -1.64 -18.04
CA GLY A 157 9.31 -2.02 -19.41
C GLY A 157 9.61 -0.84 -20.34
N PHE A 158 8.85 0.25 -20.25
CA PHE A 158 9.00 1.39 -21.15
C PHE A 158 10.03 2.42 -20.71
N LEU A 159 10.20 2.64 -19.40
CA LEU A 159 11.08 3.66 -18.81
C LEU A 159 12.46 3.77 -19.49
N PRO A 160 13.26 2.69 -19.61
CA PRO A 160 14.58 2.80 -20.22
C PRO A 160 14.55 3.18 -21.71
N LEU A 161 13.50 2.81 -22.45
CA LEU A 161 13.34 3.16 -23.86
C LEU A 161 12.94 4.64 -24.02
N LEU A 162 12.06 5.11 -23.13
CA LEU A 162 11.62 6.50 -23.05
C LEU A 162 12.80 7.42 -22.70
N GLU A 163 13.56 7.09 -21.67
CA GLU A 163 14.72 7.88 -21.22
C GLU A 163 15.83 7.94 -22.27
N ALA A 164 16.06 6.84 -23.00
CA ALA A 164 17.04 6.81 -24.09
C ALA A 164 16.55 7.53 -25.37
N GLY A 165 15.26 7.87 -25.47
CA GLY A 165 14.67 8.52 -26.64
C GLY A 165 14.69 7.64 -27.90
N VAL A 166 14.61 6.31 -27.75
CA VAL A 166 14.76 5.34 -28.86
C VAL A 166 13.43 4.80 -29.41
N ILE A 167 12.30 5.33 -28.95
CA ILE A 167 10.95 4.93 -29.37
C ILE A 167 10.06 6.14 -29.63
N GLU A 168 9.05 5.97 -30.49
CA GLU A 168 8.03 6.99 -30.72
C GLU A 168 7.02 7.03 -29.57
N LEU A 169 6.71 8.23 -29.08
CA LEU A 169 5.86 8.42 -27.89
C LEU A 169 4.35 8.46 -28.19
N GLY A 170 3.98 8.56 -29.46
CA GLY A 170 2.59 8.81 -29.87
C GLY A 170 1.64 7.66 -29.53
N ASN A 171 2.10 6.40 -29.62
CA ASN A 171 1.28 5.21 -29.37
C ASN A 171 2.11 4.09 -28.76
N LEU A 172 1.98 3.89 -27.44
CA LEU A 172 2.57 2.77 -26.72
C LEU A 172 1.49 1.75 -26.39
N ILE A 173 1.68 0.50 -26.82
CA ILE A 173 0.72 -0.58 -26.61
C ILE A 173 1.30 -1.57 -25.59
N ALA A 174 0.56 -1.81 -24.52
CA ALA A 174 0.86 -2.85 -23.53
C ALA A 174 -0.23 -3.92 -23.54
N ASP A 175 0.10 -5.11 -24.02
CA ASP A 175 -0.77 -6.29 -23.94
C ASP A 175 -0.29 -7.20 -22.80
N ALA A 176 -0.90 -7.00 -21.63
CA ALA A 176 -0.48 -7.60 -20.37
C ALA A 176 -1.31 -8.84 -19.99
N LYS A 177 -0.65 -9.82 -19.34
CA LYS A 177 -1.24 -11.09 -18.87
C LYS A 177 -1.00 -11.20 -17.37
N SER A 178 -1.99 -11.68 -16.62
CA SER A 178 -1.89 -11.86 -15.16
C SER A 178 -2.42 -13.22 -14.71
N GLY A 179 -1.87 -13.73 -13.62
CA GLY A 179 -2.51 -14.78 -12.84
C GLY A 179 -3.81 -14.28 -12.18
N VAL A 180 -4.59 -15.23 -11.66
CA VAL A 180 -5.95 -14.99 -11.10
C VAL A 180 -5.93 -14.41 -9.68
N SER A 181 -4.79 -14.49 -8.97
CA SER A 181 -4.62 -14.16 -7.55
C SER A 181 -5.61 -13.13 -7.02
#